data_AF-A0A219A4S5-F1
#
_entry.id   AF-A0A219A4S5-F1
#
_cell.length_a   1.000
_cell.length_b   1.000
_cell.length_c   1.000
_cell.angle_alpha   90.00
_cell.angle_beta   90.00
_cell.angle_gamma   90.00
#
_symmetry.space_group_name_H-M   'P 1'
#
loop_
_entity.id
_entity.type
_entity.pdbx_description
1 polymer ?
#
loop_
_entity_poly.entity_id
_entity_poly.type
_entity_poly.pdbx_seq_one_letter_code
_entity_poly.pdbx_strand_id
1 'polypeptide(L)'
;MIVREIGREEPVQVFGIYWIRNERFYWVIPYDGYGGLMALSESEVNVLDSSLSSDLILCKDRDEGDMILHWAAEDLIEELVERDPLAMAEFLERIKNHSANH
;
A
#
# COMPACT_ATOMS: atom_id res chain seq x y z
N MET A 1 7.47 4.08 -5.03
CA MET A 1 7.57 2.75 -5.66
C MET A 1 6.33 2.55 -6.52
N ILE A 2 6.54 2.06 -7.75
CA ILE A 2 5.49 1.86 -8.74
C ILE A 2 5.60 0.44 -9.28
N VAL A 3 4.47 -0.28 -9.27
CA VAL A 3 4.35 -1.63 -9.81
C VAL A 3 3.24 -1.70 -10.85
N ARG A 4 3.28 -2.72 -11.70
CA ARG A 4 2.21 -3.02 -12.64
C ARG A 4 1.93 -4.51 -12.64
N GLU A 5 0.70 -4.86 -12.27
CA GLU A 5 0.18 -6.23 -12.38
C GLU A 5 0.28 -6.74 -13.82
N ILE A 6 0.66 -8.01 -13.99
CA ILE A 6 0.79 -8.64 -15.30
C ILE A 6 -0.60 -8.70 -15.96
N GLY A 7 -0.68 -8.17 -17.18
CA GLY A 7 -1.94 -8.09 -17.94
C GLY A 7 -2.75 -6.82 -17.67
N ARG A 8 -2.32 -5.96 -16.74
CA ARG A 8 -2.91 -4.64 -16.53
C ARG A 8 -2.19 -3.58 -17.36
N GLU A 9 -2.93 -2.62 -17.92
CA GLU A 9 -2.37 -1.52 -18.70
C GLU A 9 -1.70 -0.47 -17.79
N GLU A 10 -2.46 0.06 -16.83
CA GLU A 10 -2.02 1.16 -15.97
C GLU A 10 -1.24 0.68 -14.75
N PRO A 11 -0.08 1.29 -14.44
CA PRO A 11 0.67 1.02 -13.22
C PRO A 11 0.00 1.65 -12.00
N VAL A 12 0.41 1.21 -10.80
CA VAL A 12 -0.10 1.70 -9.52
C VAL A 12 1.01 2.00 -8.53
N GLN A 13 0.72 2.95 -7.65
CA GLN A 13 1.56 3.27 -6.51
C GLN A 13 1.43 2.21 -5.42
N VAL A 14 2.57 1.86 -4.83
CA VAL A 14 2.63 0.99 -3.65
C VAL A 14 2.48 1.84 -2.39
N PHE A 15 1.54 1.46 -1.53
CA PHE A 15 1.30 2.06 -0.22
C PHE A 15 1.80 1.20 0.93
N GLY A 16 2.07 -0.08 0.70
CA GLY A 16 2.76 -0.91 1.68
C GLY A 16 3.34 -2.18 1.09
N ILE A 17 4.24 -2.80 1.84
CA ILE A 17 4.97 -4.01 1.50
C ILE A 17 5.01 -4.89 2.73
N TYR A 18 4.63 -6.15 2.57
CA TYR A 18 4.70 -7.15 3.63
C TYR A 18 5.20 -8.48 3.06
N TRP A 19 5.54 -9.41 3.94
CA TRP A 19 6.08 -10.72 3.57
C TRP A 19 5.30 -11.85 4.21
N ILE A 20 4.99 -12.88 3.44
CA ILE A 20 4.46 -14.16 3.94
C ILE A 20 5.37 -15.26 3.43
N ARG A 21 5.97 -16.05 4.33
CA ARG A 21 6.78 -17.24 3.99
C ARG A 21 7.82 -16.98 2.88
N ASN A 22 8.49 -15.84 2.95
CA ASN A 22 9.53 -15.39 2.01
C ASN A 22 9.03 -14.86 0.65
N GLU A 23 7.72 -14.78 0.44
CA GLU A 23 7.11 -14.08 -0.67
C GLU A 23 6.76 -12.65 -0.27
N ARG A 24 7.08 -11.69 -1.14
CA ARG A 24 6.78 -10.27 -0.95
C ARG A 24 5.45 -9.93 -1.59
N PHE A 25 4.67 -9.09 -0.92
CA PHE A 25 3.40 -8.59 -1.40
C PHE A 25 3.37 -7.07 -1.35
N TYR A 26 2.56 -6.48 -2.22
CA TYR A 26 2.38 -5.04 -2.35
C TYR A 26 0.94 -4.66 -2.08
N TRP A 27 0.71 -3.75 -1.14
CA TRP A 27 -0.57 -3.08 -0.99
C TRP A 27 -0.67 -1.90 -1.93
N VAL A 28 -1.72 -1.90 -2.74
CA VAL A 28 -1.99 -0.89 -3.76
C VAL A 28 -3.47 -0.46 -3.71
N ILE A 29 -3.75 0.73 -4.21
CA ILE A 29 -5.11 1.10 -4.63
C ILE A 29 -5.19 0.79 -6.12
N PRO A 30 -5.93 -0.25 -6.54
CA PRO A 30 -5.93 -0.66 -7.93
C PRO A 30 -6.59 0.38 -8.82
N TYR A 31 -7.66 1.06 -8.42
CA TYR A 31 -8.29 2.08 -9.25
C TYR A 31 -9.04 3.09 -8.38
N ASP A 32 -9.38 4.24 -8.96
CA ASP A 32 -10.12 5.29 -8.27
C ASP A 32 -11.47 4.78 -7.74
N GLY A 33 -11.72 5.00 -6.45
CA GLY A 33 -12.92 4.53 -5.77
C GLY A 33 -12.86 3.07 -5.28
N TYR A 34 -11.72 2.40 -5.39
CA TYR A 34 -11.51 1.12 -4.70
C TYR A 34 -11.53 1.34 -3.18
N GLY A 35 -12.36 0.58 -2.47
CA GLY A 35 -12.70 0.82 -1.06
C GLY A 35 -11.66 0.40 -0.02
N GLY A 36 -10.39 0.22 -0.37
CA GLY A 36 -9.37 -0.25 0.56
C GLY A 36 -8.02 -0.51 -0.11
N LEU A 37 -7.26 -1.46 0.41
CA LEU A 37 -6.00 -1.91 -0.16
C LEU A 37 -6.14 -3.31 -0.78
N MET A 38 -5.52 -3.48 -1.95
CA MET A 38 -5.42 -4.77 -2.62
C MET A 38 -3.99 -5.28 -2.51
N ALA A 39 -3.82 -6.55 -2.16
CA ALA A 39 -2.53 -7.20 -2.18
C ALA A 39 -2.21 -7.75 -3.59
N LEU A 40 -1.02 -7.45 -4.09
CA LEU A 40 -0.45 -8.05 -5.29
C LEU A 40 0.79 -8.85 -4.91
N SER A 41 0.91 -10.09 -5.41
CA SER A 41 2.12 -10.90 -5.22
C SER A 41 3.29 -10.35 -6.06
N GLU A 42 4.53 -10.45 -5.54
CA GLU A 42 5.75 -10.24 -6.32
C GLU A 42 5.75 -10.98 -7.66
N SER A 43 5.19 -12.19 -7.69
CA SER A 43 5.17 -13.04 -8.88
C SER A 43 4.18 -12.55 -9.95
N GLU A 44 3.25 -11.66 -9.58
CA GLU A 44 2.17 -11.17 -10.41
C GLU A 44 2.41 -9.74 -10.90
N VAL A 45 3.54 -9.12 -10.57
CA VAL A 45 3.83 -7.72 -10.91
C VAL A 45 5.17 -7.52 -11.59
N ASN A 46 5.25 -6.47 -12.39
CA ASN A 46 6.50 -5.87 -12.84
C ASN A 46 6.78 -4.62 -12.01
N VAL A 47 7.95 -4.55 -11.38
CA VAL A 47 8.42 -3.32 -10.71
C VAL A 47 8.91 -2.35 -11.76
N LEU A 48 8.26 -1.18 -11.87
CA LEU A 48 8.63 -0.13 -12.83
C LEU A 48 9.53 0.93 -12.20
N ASP A 49 9.32 1.22 -10.91
CA ASP A 49 10.20 2.05 -10.09
C ASP A 49 10.31 1.45 -8.69
N SER A 50 11.53 1.14 -8.26
CA SER A 50 11.84 0.51 -6.98
C SER A 50 12.10 1.49 -5.84
N SER A 51 12.10 2.80 -6.11
CA SER A 51 12.39 3.84 -5.12
C SER A 51 11.28 3.91 -4.07
N LEU A 52 11.63 3.91 -2.80
CA LEU A 52 10.67 4.07 -1.69
C LEU A 52 10.49 5.56 -1.37
N SER A 53 9.25 5.98 -1.06
CA SER A 53 8.97 7.36 -0.60
C SER A 53 9.47 7.56 0.83
N SER A 54 9.78 8.80 1.20
CA SER A 54 9.99 9.20 2.60
C SER A 54 8.72 9.05 3.46
N ASP A 55 7.56 8.88 2.85
CA ASP A 55 6.28 8.67 3.54
C ASP A 55 6.10 7.23 4.04
N LEU A 56 7.00 6.32 3.66
CA LEU A 56 6.96 4.94 4.13
C LEU A 56 7.73 4.79 5.45
N ILE A 57 7.11 4.11 6.40
CA ILE A 57 7.65 3.77 7.72
C ILE A 57 7.83 2.25 7.85
N LEU A 58 8.73 1.84 8.74
CA LEU A 58 8.87 0.44 9.14
C LEU A 58 7.92 0.17 10.31
N CYS A 59 6.85 -0.59 10.08
CA CYS A 59 5.97 -1.09 11.12
C CYS A 59 6.45 -2.48 11.56
N LYS A 60 6.74 -2.64 12.85
CA LYS A 60 7.15 -3.91 13.42
C LYS A 60 5.97 -4.57 14.11
N ASP A 61 5.44 -5.62 13.51
CA ASP A 61 4.54 -6.52 14.21
C ASP A 61 5.37 -7.59 14.94
N ARG A 62 5.02 -7.87 16.20
CA ARG A 62 5.72 -8.87 17.03
C ARG A 62 5.48 -10.29 16.52
N ASP A 63 4.38 -10.54 15.83
CA ASP A 63 3.96 -11.89 15.44
C ASP A 63 3.82 -12.08 13.93
N GLU A 64 3.48 -11.03 13.16
CA GLU A 64 3.20 -11.13 11.70
C GLU A 64 4.37 -10.73 10.79
N GLY A 65 5.47 -10.26 11.39
CA GLY A 65 6.67 -9.83 10.67
C GLY A 65 6.71 -8.33 10.38
N ASP A 66 7.86 -7.87 9.92
CA ASP A 66 8.06 -6.45 9.61
C ASP A 66 7.32 -6.06 8.32
N MET A 67 6.71 -4.88 8.32
CA MET A 67 6.03 -4.27 7.18
C MET A 67 6.65 -2.92 6.86
N ILE A 68 6.68 -2.57 5.58
CA ILE A 68 6.93 -1.20 5.14
C ILE A 68 5.59 -0.61 4.75
N LEU A 69 5.16 0.49 5.37
CA LEU A 69 3.81 0.99 5.20
C LEU A 69 3.80 2.51 5.07
N HIS A 70 2.90 3.06 4.27
CA HIS A 70 2.66 4.49 4.24
C HIS A 70 2.17 4.96 5.61
N TRP A 71 2.77 5.99 6.20
CA TRP A 71 2.46 6.44 7.57
C TRP A 71 0.95 6.65 7.80
N ALA A 72 0.25 7.16 6.79
CA ALA A 72 -1.18 7.40 6.84
C ALA A 72 -2.04 6.13 7.08
N ALA A 73 -1.51 4.93 6.83
CA ALA A 73 -2.19 3.66 7.02
C ALA A 73 -1.80 2.93 8.32
N GLU A 74 -0.88 3.47 9.12
CA GLU A 74 -0.27 2.77 10.28
C GLU A 74 -1.30 2.17 11.26
N ASP A 75 -2.32 2.94 11.62
CA ASP A 75 -3.41 2.59 12.54
C ASP A 75 -4.71 2.17 11.82
N LEU A 76 -4.68 2.03 10.49
CA LEU A 76 -5.86 1.72 9.66
C LEU A 76 -5.68 0.44 8.84
N ILE A 77 -4.55 -0.26 8.98
CA ILE A 77 -4.18 -1.31 8.04
C ILE A 77 -5.17 -2.48 8.01
N GLU A 78 -5.66 -2.91 9.18
CA GLU A 78 -6.65 -3.99 9.28
C GLU A 78 -7.94 -3.61 8.54
N GLU A 79 -8.48 -2.43 8.84
CA GLU A 79 -9.70 -1.92 8.23
C GLU A 79 -9.54 -1.66 6.73
N LEU A 80 -8.38 -1.18 6.28
CA LEU A 80 -8.07 -0.97 4.87
C LEU A 80 -8.00 -2.28 4.09
N VAL A 81 -7.47 -3.34 4.70
CA VAL A 81 -7.45 -4.69 4.10
C VAL A 81 -8.86 -5.29 4.07
N GLU A 82 -9.67 -5.03 5.08
CA GLU A 82 -11.09 -5.41 5.13
C GLU A 82 -12.00 -4.56 4.22
N ARG A 83 -11.44 -3.52 3.58
CA ARG A 83 -12.14 -2.57 2.69
C ARG A 83 -13.22 -1.77 3.42
N ASP A 84 -12.94 -1.34 4.64
CA ASP A 84 -13.79 -0.40 5.36
C ASP A 84 -13.78 0.97 4.65
N PRO A 85 -14.94 1.48 4.19
CA PRO A 85 -15.01 2.74 3.46
C PRO A 85 -14.66 3.98 4.30
N LEU A 86 -14.84 3.93 5.63
CA LEU A 86 -14.46 5.01 6.53
C LEU A 86 -12.93 5.06 6.69
N ALA A 87 -12.29 3.90 6.88
CA ALA A 87 -10.83 3.82 6.93
C ALA A 87 -10.19 4.28 5.61
N MET A 88 -10.79 3.90 4.48
CA MET A 88 -10.34 4.36 3.17
C MET A 88 -10.49 5.87 2.99
N ALA A 89 -11.61 6.45 3.42
CA ALA A 89 -11.83 7.89 3.34
C ALA A 89 -10.81 8.66 4.21
N GLU A 90 -10.58 8.21 5.43
CA GLU A 90 -9.59 8.78 6.35
C GLU A 90 -8.17 8.68 5.77
N PHE A 91 -7.79 7.51 5.23
CA PHE A 91 -6.50 7.32 4.58
C PHE A 91 -6.28 8.30 3.41
N LEU A 92 -7.28 8.44 2.53
CA LEU A 92 -7.23 9.36 1.39
C LEU A 92 -7.17 10.84 1.83
N GLU A 93 -7.82 11.20 2.94
CA GLU A 93 -7.76 12.54 3.50
C GLU A 93 -6.36 12.85 4.05
N ARG A 94 -5.76 11.92 4.80
CA ARG A 94 -4.40 12.04 5.35
C ARG A 94 -3.35 12.27 4.28
N ILE A 95 -3.36 11.48 3.19
CA ILE A 95 -2.40 11.65 2.09
C ILE A 95 -2.59 12.99 1.38
N LYS A 96 -3.83 13.43 1.15
CA LYS A 96 -4.14 14.67 0.46
C LYS A 96 -3.67 15.89 1.26
N ASN A 97 -3.90 15.89 2.57
CA ASN A 97 -3.49 16.98 3.45
C ASN A 97 -1.97 17.08 3.63
N HIS A 98 -1.25 15.97 3.44
CA HIS A 98 0.22 15.96 3.47
C HIS A 98 0.83 16.54 2.19
N SER A 99 0.30 16.16 1.02
CA SER A 99 0.77 16.65 -0.28
C SER A 99 0.47 18.13 -0.53
N ALA A 100 -0.50 18.74 0.19
CA ALA A 100 -0.85 20.15 0.05
C ALA A 100 0.06 21.12 0.84
N ASN A 101 0.96 20.60 1.68
CA ASN A 101 1.82 21.37 2.58
C ASN A 101 3.31 21.40 2.19
N HIS A 102 3.64 20.96 0.97
CA HIS A 102 4.98 21.02 0.35
C HIS A 102 4.88 21.60 -1.07
#